data_AF-A0A9E2YJD2-F1
#
_entry.id   AF-A0A9E2YJD2-F1
#
_cell.length_a   1.000
_cell.length_b   1.000
_cell.length_c   1.000
_cell.angle_alpha   90.00
_cell.angle_beta   90.00
_cell.angle_gamma   90.00
#
_symmetry.space_group_name_H-M   'P 1'
#
loop_
_entity.id
_entity.type
_entity.pdbx_description
1 polymer ?
#
loop_
_entity_poly.entity_id
_entity_poly.type
_entity_poly.pdbx_seq_one_letter_code
_entity_poly.pdbx_strand_id
1 'polypeptide(L)'
;MEAPASPYCAQVFKELKNPYYLGDEVGLTQTLGWVGAWTSRPSAYAVAARTTADVVAAVNFARKHRLRLVVKGGGHSYQGTSNAADSLLIWTRQMNAVTQHDAFVGEGCAGRYPPQPAVTIGAGALWGHVYDAVTTKGGRYVQGGGCMTVGVAGLIQGGGFGSFSKAYGLAAAGLVEAEVVTADGAVRIANACT
;
A
#
# COMPACT_ATOMS: atom_id res chain seq x y z
N MET A 1 -14.09 -31.16 6.40
CA MET A 1 -12.83 -31.00 7.18
C MET A 1 -11.74 -31.71 6.42
N GLU A 2 -10.72 -30.99 5.97
CA GLU A 2 -9.58 -31.61 5.29
C GLU A 2 -8.72 -32.41 6.27
N ALA A 3 -8.02 -33.42 5.76
CA ALA A 3 -7.18 -34.29 6.58
C ALA A 3 -6.00 -33.50 7.23
N PRO A 4 -5.53 -33.89 8.42
CA PRO A 4 -4.39 -33.25 9.10
C PRO A 4 -3.08 -33.23 8.30
N ALA A 5 -2.91 -34.16 7.34
CA ALA A 5 -1.75 -34.22 6.45
C ALA A 5 -1.99 -33.52 5.09
N SER A 6 -3.09 -32.80 4.93
CA SER A 6 -3.39 -32.09 3.69
C SER A 6 -2.38 -30.97 3.41
N PRO A 7 -2.15 -30.63 2.13
CA PRO A 7 -1.36 -29.46 1.76
C PRO A 7 -1.84 -28.17 2.44
N TYR A 8 -3.17 -28.04 2.64
CA TYR A 8 -3.77 -26.92 3.36
C TYR A 8 -3.35 -26.89 4.84
N CYS A 9 -3.43 -28.01 5.56
CA CYS A 9 -3.02 -28.05 6.95
C CYS A 9 -1.52 -27.76 7.11
N ALA A 10 -0.68 -28.27 6.20
CA ALA A 10 0.75 -27.94 6.16
C ALA A 10 1.01 -26.45 5.89
N GLN A 11 0.17 -25.79 5.08
CA GLN A 11 0.26 -24.36 4.84
C GLN A 11 -0.10 -23.56 6.09
N VAL A 12 -1.18 -23.90 6.79
CA VAL A 12 -1.59 -23.23 8.04
C VAL A 12 -0.44 -23.17 9.06
N PHE A 13 0.33 -24.24 9.23
CA PHE A 13 1.47 -24.23 10.16
C PHE A 13 2.65 -23.36 9.72
N LYS A 14 2.83 -23.14 8.41
CA LYS A 14 3.80 -22.16 7.90
C LYS A 14 3.32 -20.74 8.16
N GLU A 15 2.02 -20.50 7.94
CA GLU A 15 1.39 -19.20 8.13
C GLU A 15 1.27 -18.78 9.60
N LEU A 16 1.24 -19.72 10.55
CA LEU A 16 1.30 -19.41 11.99
C LEU A 16 2.55 -18.62 12.39
N LYS A 17 3.63 -18.68 11.59
CA LYS A 17 4.86 -17.91 11.81
C LYS A 17 4.85 -16.55 11.12
N ASN A 18 3.86 -16.27 10.27
CA ASN A 18 3.69 -14.99 9.60
C ASN A 18 2.86 -14.06 10.51
N PRO A 19 3.45 -13.05 11.16
CA PRO A 19 2.70 -12.13 12.01
C PRO A 19 1.73 -11.24 11.20
N TYR A 20 1.83 -11.27 9.87
CA TYR A 20 0.98 -10.55 8.94
C TYR A 20 -0.05 -11.43 8.25
N TYR A 21 -0.16 -12.73 8.59
CA TYR A 21 -1.03 -13.69 7.88
C TYR A 21 -2.42 -13.14 7.59
N LEU A 22 -3.12 -12.63 8.62
CA LEU A 22 -4.46 -12.05 8.46
C LEU A 22 -4.51 -10.83 7.51
N GLY A 23 -3.44 -10.04 7.45
CA GLY A 23 -3.32 -8.90 6.52
C GLY A 23 -2.85 -9.30 5.12
N ASP A 24 -2.21 -10.46 5.00
CA ASP A 24 -1.76 -11.08 3.75
C ASP A 24 -2.85 -11.92 3.08
N GLU A 25 -4.07 -11.91 3.62
CA GLU A 25 -5.24 -12.50 2.99
C GLU A 25 -5.95 -11.51 2.07
N VAL A 26 -6.20 -11.91 0.82
CA VAL A 26 -6.86 -11.07 -0.20
C VAL A 26 -8.22 -10.57 0.27
N GLY A 27 -9.04 -11.46 0.82
CA GLY A 27 -10.41 -11.19 1.24
C GLY A 27 -10.54 -10.59 2.65
N LEU A 28 -9.44 -10.51 3.41
CA LEU A 28 -9.46 -9.94 4.75
C LEU A 28 -8.97 -8.47 4.72
N THR A 29 -9.59 -7.69 5.59
CA THR A 29 -9.18 -6.34 5.97
C THR A 29 -8.80 -6.40 7.45
N GLN A 30 -7.89 -5.55 7.92
CA GLN A 30 -7.73 -5.41 9.37
C GLN A 30 -9.01 -4.76 9.90
N THR A 31 -9.86 -5.55 10.55
CA THR A 31 -11.18 -5.11 11.01
C THR A 31 -11.04 -4.27 12.28
N LEU A 32 -10.58 -3.04 12.11
CA LEU A 32 -10.67 -1.97 13.12
C LEU A 32 -11.62 -0.91 12.54
N GLY A 33 -12.92 -1.21 12.50
CA GLY A 33 -13.91 -0.36 11.82
C GLY A 33 -14.68 0.56 12.78
N TRP A 34 -15.37 1.57 12.25
CA TRP A 34 -16.46 2.26 12.96
C TRP A 34 -17.80 1.83 12.31
N VAL A 35 -18.86 1.74 13.13
CA VAL A 35 -20.27 1.39 12.80
C VAL A 35 -20.53 0.84 11.39
N GLY A 36 -20.71 -0.47 11.24
CA GLY A 36 -21.05 -1.14 9.98
C GLY A 36 -19.86 -1.54 9.09
N ALA A 37 -18.68 -0.93 9.28
CA ALA A 37 -17.44 -1.36 8.60
C ALA A 37 -16.87 -2.71 9.09
N TRP A 38 -17.56 -3.35 10.05
CA TRP A 38 -17.17 -4.63 10.68
C TRP A 38 -17.55 -5.86 9.87
N THR A 39 -18.40 -5.73 8.84
CA THR A 39 -18.78 -6.84 7.97
C THR A 39 -17.88 -6.85 6.75
N SER A 40 -16.89 -7.74 6.73
CA SER A 40 -16.06 -7.94 5.54
C SER A 40 -16.93 -8.43 4.38
N ARG A 41 -16.92 -7.68 3.28
CA ARG A 41 -17.53 -8.05 2.00
C ARG A 41 -16.40 -8.21 0.99
N PRO A 42 -15.78 -9.39 0.89
CA PRO A 42 -14.64 -9.59 0.02
C PRO A 42 -15.01 -9.33 -1.43
N SER A 43 -14.04 -8.82 -2.17
CA SER A 43 -14.18 -8.61 -3.61
C SER A 43 -14.29 -9.96 -4.32
N ALA A 44 -15.16 -10.04 -5.33
CA ALA A 44 -15.43 -11.30 -6.04
C ALA A 44 -14.19 -11.80 -6.79
N TYR A 45 -13.36 -10.87 -7.27
CA TYR A 45 -12.11 -11.14 -7.97
C TYR A 45 -11.00 -10.22 -7.44
N ALA A 46 -9.75 -10.67 -7.54
CA ALA A 46 -8.59 -9.87 -7.16
C ALA A 46 -7.42 -10.07 -8.12
N VAL A 47 -6.71 -8.98 -8.39
CA VAL A 47 -5.41 -8.95 -9.05
C VAL A 47 -4.37 -8.67 -7.97
N ALA A 48 -3.52 -9.65 -7.69
CA ALA A 48 -2.35 -9.47 -6.83
C ALA A 48 -1.23 -8.81 -7.65
N ALA A 49 -1.27 -7.47 -7.72
CA ALA A 49 -0.34 -6.68 -8.52
C ALA A 49 1.08 -6.75 -7.93
N ARG A 50 2.06 -6.93 -8.82
CA ARG A 50 3.50 -6.94 -8.50
C ARG A 50 4.23 -5.79 -9.17
N THR A 51 3.63 -5.22 -10.21
CA THR A 51 4.20 -4.14 -11.02
C THR A 51 3.16 -3.08 -11.35
N THR A 52 3.60 -1.90 -11.76
CA THR A 52 2.74 -0.84 -12.31
C THR A 52 1.97 -1.33 -13.54
N ALA A 53 2.57 -2.19 -14.36
CA ALA A 53 1.90 -2.78 -15.52
C ALA A 53 0.69 -3.65 -15.12
N ASP A 54 0.76 -4.40 -14.01
CA ASP A 54 -0.38 -5.17 -13.50
C ASP A 54 -1.53 -4.24 -13.08
N VAL A 55 -1.20 -3.11 -12.43
CA VAL A 55 -2.18 -2.09 -12.03
C VAL A 55 -2.84 -1.48 -13.27
N VAL A 56 -2.05 -1.09 -14.28
CA VAL A 56 -2.56 -0.57 -15.56
C VAL A 56 -3.49 -1.58 -16.24
N ALA A 57 -3.08 -2.85 -16.33
CA ALA A 57 -3.89 -3.90 -16.92
C ALA A 57 -5.21 -4.09 -16.17
N ALA A 58 -5.18 -4.09 -14.84
CA ALA A 58 -6.38 -4.23 -14.01
C ALA A 58 -7.33 -3.03 -14.13
N VAL A 59 -6.80 -1.80 -14.14
CA VAL A 59 -7.59 -0.57 -14.36
C VAL A 59 -8.26 -0.60 -15.74
N ASN A 60 -7.51 -0.94 -16.79
CA ASN A 60 -8.03 -1.03 -18.15
C ASN A 60 -9.08 -2.15 -18.28
N PHE A 61 -8.87 -3.30 -17.65
CA PHE A 61 -9.82 -4.40 -17.61
C PHE A 61 -11.11 -3.97 -16.90
N ALA A 62 -11.01 -3.35 -15.72
CA ALA A 62 -12.16 -2.83 -15.00
C ALA A 62 -12.94 -1.80 -15.82
N ARG A 63 -12.25 -0.86 -16.50
CA ARG A 63 -12.88 0.12 -17.38
C ARG A 63 -13.60 -0.54 -18.55
N LYS A 64 -12.93 -1.45 -19.28
CA LYS A 64 -13.48 -2.16 -20.44
C LYS A 64 -14.74 -2.95 -20.08
N HIS A 65 -14.75 -3.59 -18.91
CA HIS A 65 -15.84 -4.44 -18.45
C HIS A 65 -16.82 -3.74 -17.51
N ARG A 66 -16.65 -2.43 -17.26
CA ARG A 66 -17.46 -1.61 -16.34
C ARG A 66 -17.59 -2.22 -14.94
N LEU A 67 -16.49 -2.76 -14.43
CA LEU A 67 -16.43 -3.36 -13.10
C LEU A 67 -16.21 -2.29 -12.05
N ARG A 68 -16.85 -2.44 -10.89
CA ARG A 68 -16.50 -1.68 -9.70
C ARG A 68 -15.06 -2.04 -9.30
N LEU A 69 -14.20 -1.03 -9.20
CA LEU A 69 -12.80 -1.20 -8.81
C LEU A 69 -12.62 -0.87 -7.33
N VAL A 70 -11.85 -1.70 -6.63
CA VAL A 70 -11.39 -1.47 -5.26
C VAL A 70 -9.88 -1.58 -5.24
N VAL A 71 -9.20 -0.79 -4.40
CA VAL A 71 -7.74 -0.85 -4.23
C VAL A 71 -7.41 -1.14 -2.78
N LYS A 72 -6.53 -2.12 -2.54
CA LYS A 72 -6.05 -2.49 -1.20
C LYS A 72 -4.53 -2.46 -1.17
N GLY A 73 -4.00 -1.65 -0.25
CA GLY A 73 -2.63 -1.77 0.26
C GLY A 73 -2.61 -2.68 1.49
N GLY A 74 -2.44 -2.07 2.67
CA GLY A 74 -2.45 -2.78 3.96
C GLY A 74 -3.84 -3.10 4.55
N GLY A 75 -4.93 -2.69 3.90
CA GLY A 75 -6.29 -3.06 4.31
C GLY A 75 -6.82 -2.39 5.59
N HIS A 76 -6.33 -1.19 5.91
CA HIS A 76 -6.64 -0.42 7.14
C HIS A 76 -7.77 0.61 7.00
N SER A 77 -8.63 0.48 5.99
CA SER A 77 -9.74 1.43 5.84
C SER A 77 -10.79 1.25 6.93
N TYR A 78 -10.93 2.22 7.83
CA TYR A 78 -11.99 2.24 8.84
C TYR A 78 -13.40 2.36 8.25
N GLN A 79 -13.51 2.82 7.00
CA GLN A 79 -14.77 2.86 6.23
C GLN A 79 -15.06 1.55 5.47
N GLY A 80 -14.20 0.53 5.61
CA GLY A 80 -14.35 -0.74 4.87
C GLY A 80 -14.04 -0.67 3.36
N THR A 81 -13.45 0.40 2.84
CA THR A 81 -13.23 0.60 1.39
C THR A 81 -12.04 -0.18 0.81
N SER A 82 -11.39 -1.04 1.60
CA SER A 82 -10.33 -1.94 1.12
C SER A 82 -10.86 -3.25 0.54
N ASN A 83 -12.18 -3.46 0.55
CA ASN A 83 -12.89 -4.56 -0.11
C ASN A 83 -14.31 -4.12 -0.43
N ALA A 84 -14.95 -4.73 -1.43
CA ALA A 84 -16.40 -4.56 -1.64
C ALA A 84 -16.98 -5.75 -2.40
N ALA A 85 -18.22 -6.14 -2.09
CA ALA A 85 -18.95 -7.12 -2.90
C ALA A 85 -19.06 -6.65 -4.37
N ASP A 86 -19.15 -7.62 -5.30
CA ASP A 86 -19.35 -7.40 -6.73
C ASP A 86 -18.31 -6.45 -7.36
N SER A 87 -17.04 -6.59 -6.93
CA SER A 87 -15.94 -5.74 -7.36
C SER A 87 -14.70 -6.53 -7.77
N LEU A 88 -13.85 -5.86 -8.55
CA LEU A 88 -12.48 -6.26 -8.83
C LEU A 88 -11.56 -5.53 -7.87
N LEU A 89 -10.81 -6.29 -7.08
CA LEU A 89 -9.78 -5.75 -6.20
C LEU A 89 -8.43 -5.68 -6.92
N ILE A 90 -7.77 -4.52 -6.87
CA ILE A 90 -6.32 -4.41 -7.12
C ILE A 90 -5.64 -4.45 -5.75
N TRP A 91 -4.89 -5.51 -5.50
CA TRP A 91 -4.18 -5.71 -4.25
C TRP A 91 -2.68 -5.52 -4.47
N THR A 92 -2.11 -4.46 -3.89
CA THR A 92 -0.74 -4.03 -4.17
C THR A 92 0.29 -4.64 -3.24
N ARG A 93 -0.08 -5.52 -2.31
CA ARG A 93 0.77 -6.01 -1.19
C ARG A 93 2.17 -6.50 -1.58
N GLN A 94 2.34 -7.03 -2.80
CA GLN A 94 3.62 -7.50 -3.32
C GLN A 94 4.53 -6.38 -3.87
N MET A 95 3.98 -5.19 -4.11
CA MET A 95 4.71 -3.97 -4.46
C MET A 95 5.25 -3.31 -3.18
N ASN A 96 6.15 -3.98 -2.45
CA ASN A 96 6.57 -3.59 -1.10
C ASN A 96 8.06 -3.21 -0.98
N ALA A 97 8.72 -2.94 -2.11
CA ALA A 97 10.11 -2.50 -2.13
C ALA A 97 10.30 -1.14 -1.41
N VAL A 98 11.45 -0.98 -0.75
CA VAL A 98 11.85 0.25 -0.08
C VAL A 98 13.27 0.58 -0.52
N THR A 99 13.44 1.69 -1.22
CA THR A 99 14.73 2.13 -1.78
C THR A 99 15.10 3.49 -1.19
N GLN A 100 16.25 3.56 -0.54
CA GLN A 100 16.77 4.80 0.04
C GLN A 100 17.67 5.52 -0.97
N HIS A 101 17.56 6.84 -1.02
CA HIS A 101 18.34 7.70 -1.89
C HIS A 101 19.04 8.77 -1.07
N ASP A 102 20.30 9.07 -1.42
CA ASP A 102 21.07 10.15 -0.79
C ASP A 102 20.86 11.50 -1.47
N ALA A 103 20.63 11.47 -2.78
CA ALA A 103 20.54 12.64 -3.63
C ALA A 103 19.43 12.44 -4.70
N PHE A 104 18.19 12.26 -4.24
CA PHE A 104 17.03 12.12 -5.11
C PHE A 104 16.66 13.47 -5.74
N VAL A 105 16.33 13.43 -7.03
CA VAL A 105 15.76 14.54 -7.78
C VAL A 105 14.51 14.00 -8.49
N GLY A 106 13.36 14.61 -8.24
CA GLY A 106 12.10 14.22 -8.89
C GLY A 106 12.16 14.40 -10.41
N GLU A 107 11.34 13.65 -11.13
CA GLU A 107 11.22 13.74 -12.58
C GLU A 107 10.89 15.17 -13.01
N GLY A 108 11.63 15.70 -13.98
CA GLY A 108 11.45 17.09 -14.44
C GLY A 108 11.93 18.18 -13.48
N CYS A 109 12.44 17.84 -12.29
CA CYS A 109 12.90 18.82 -11.29
C CYS A 109 14.39 19.19 -11.38
N ALA A 110 15.17 18.55 -12.26
CA ALA A 110 16.60 18.84 -12.43
C ALA A 110 16.83 20.34 -12.75
N GLY A 111 17.71 20.97 -11.98
CA GLY A 111 18.01 22.41 -12.11
C GLY A 111 16.97 23.35 -11.49
N ARG A 112 15.82 22.84 -11.02
CA ARG A 112 14.80 23.62 -10.29
C ARG A 112 14.89 23.44 -8.77
N TYR A 113 15.19 22.21 -8.34
CA TYR A 113 15.34 21.85 -6.94
C TYR A 113 16.68 21.14 -6.71
N PRO A 114 17.34 21.35 -5.55
CA PRO A 114 18.55 20.62 -5.21
C PRO A 114 18.24 19.13 -4.92
N PRO A 115 19.20 18.21 -5.14
CA PRO A 115 19.05 16.84 -4.70
C PRO A 115 18.85 16.75 -3.19
N GLN A 116 18.02 15.81 -2.74
CA GLN A 116 17.71 15.62 -1.31
C GLN A 116 17.64 14.13 -0.94
N PRO A 117 17.88 13.77 0.34
CA PRO A 117 17.59 12.42 0.81
C PRO A 117 16.10 12.10 0.65
N ALA A 118 15.79 10.93 0.10
CA ALA A 118 14.42 10.48 -0.07
C ALA A 118 14.32 8.95 0.05
N VAL A 119 13.09 8.45 0.17
CA VAL A 119 12.82 7.01 0.16
C VAL A 119 11.70 6.75 -0.83
N THR A 120 11.97 5.93 -1.85
CA THR A 120 10.94 5.39 -2.74
C THR A 120 10.34 4.17 -2.08
N ILE A 121 9.01 4.16 -1.92
CA ILE A 121 8.28 3.11 -1.21
C ILE A 121 7.19 2.57 -2.13
N GLY A 122 7.18 1.25 -2.33
CA GLY A 122 6.14 0.59 -3.11
C GLY A 122 4.76 0.70 -2.45
N ALA A 123 3.71 0.81 -3.27
CA ALA A 123 2.33 1.06 -2.83
C ALA A 123 1.74 -0.02 -1.90
N GLY A 124 2.34 -1.22 -1.86
CA GLY A 124 1.96 -2.33 -1.00
C GLY A 124 2.76 -2.47 0.29
N ALA A 125 3.73 -1.59 0.52
CA ALA A 125 4.54 -1.63 1.73
C ALA A 125 3.70 -1.32 2.97
N LEU A 126 4.09 -1.93 4.09
CA LEU A 126 3.57 -1.62 5.42
C LEU A 126 4.61 -0.79 6.17
N TRP A 127 4.17 0.11 7.05
CA TRP A 127 5.07 1.00 7.78
C TRP A 127 6.15 0.27 8.59
N GLY A 128 5.85 -0.92 9.13
CA GLY A 128 6.86 -1.75 9.81
C GLY A 128 8.04 -2.12 8.91
N HIS A 129 7.79 -2.45 7.64
CA HIS A 129 8.84 -2.77 6.67
C HIS A 129 9.68 -1.52 6.33
N VAL A 130 9.01 -0.38 6.20
CA VAL A 130 9.67 0.90 5.91
C VAL A 130 10.56 1.31 7.08
N TYR A 131 10.07 1.23 8.32
CA TYR A 131 10.86 1.56 9.50
C TYR A 131 12.04 0.62 9.72
N ASP A 132 11.88 -0.68 9.47
CA ASP A 132 13.01 -1.62 9.52
C ASP A 132 14.09 -1.24 8.51
N ALA A 133 13.70 -0.96 7.25
CA ALA A 133 14.64 -0.59 6.20
C ALA A 133 15.32 0.77 6.44
N VAL A 134 14.55 1.80 6.78
CA VAL A 134 15.03 3.19 6.85
C VAL A 134 15.61 3.52 8.23
N THR A 135 14.91 3.15 9.30
CA THR A 135 15.29 3.50 10.67
C THR A 135 16.23 2.49 11.28
N THR A 136 15.82 1.22 11.35
CA THR A 136 16.60 0.19 12.05
C THR A 136 17.88 -0.15 11.31
N LYS A 137 17.81 -0.32 9.99
CA LYS A 137 18.97 -0.70 9.16
C LYS A 137 19.66 0.50 8.51
N GLY A 138 18.91 1.52 8.13
CA GLY A 138 19.42 2.70 7.43
C GLY A 138 19.87 3.85 8.32
N GLY A 139 19.53 3.84 9.62
CA GLY A 139 19.89 4.91 10.56
C GLY A 139 19.26 6.28 10.25
N ARG A 140 18.18 6.30 9.46
CA ARG A 140 17.46 7.52 9.03
C ARG A 140 16.06 7.57 9.62
N TYR A 141 15.39 8.71 9.46
CA TYR A 141 14.00 8.86 9.85
C TYR A 141 13.10 9.01 8.61
N VAL A 142 11.89 8.47 8.69
CA VAL A 142 10.83 8.65 7.69
C VAL A 142 9.50 8.86 8.40
N GLN A 143 8.76 9.88 7.99
CA GLN A 143 7.51 10.28 8.62
C GLN A 143 6.37 9.34 8.18
N GLY A 144 5.77 8.64 9.14
CA GLY A 144 4.66 7.71 8.91
C GLY A 144 3.73 7.60 10.12
N GLY A 145 2.89 6.57 10.15
CA GLY A 145 1.96 6.29 11.24
C GLY A 145 2.53 5.40 12.35
N GLY A 146 1.85 5.32 13.50
CA GLY A 146 2.30 4.49 14.64
C GLY A 146 2.05 2.99 14.49
N CYS A 147 1.04 2.59 13.71
CA CYS A 147 0.68 1.18 13.53
C CYS A 147 1.53 0.54 12.41
N MET A 148 2.39 -0.42 12.77
CA MET A 148 3.33 -1.07 11.83
C MET A 148 2.66 -1.81 10.67
N THR A 149 1.41 -2.27 10.86
CA THR A 149 0.64 -2.99 9.84
C THR A 149 -0.10 -2.08 8.87
N VAL A 150 -0.08 -0.76 9.07
CA VAL A 150 -0.75 0.19 8.17
C VAL A 150 -0.02 0.26 6.83
N GLY A 151 -0.80 0.23 5.74
CA GLY A 151 -0.27 0.39 4.38
C GLY A 151 0.15 1.83 4.10
N VAL A 152 1.33 1.99 3.49
CA VAL A 152 1.96 3.31 3.27
C VAL A 152 1.11 4.20 2.37
N ALA A 153 0.73 3.72 1.18
CA ALA A 153 0.01 4.53 0.19
C ALA A 153 -1.33 5.07 0.72
N GLY A 154 -2.11 4.24 1.42
CA GLY A 154 -3.40 4.65 1.97
C GLY A 154 -3.26 5.70 3.09
N LEU A 155 -2.25 5.57 3.95
CA LEU A 155 -1.99 6.54 5.01
C LEU A 155 -1.55 7.90 4.44
N ILE A 156 -0.65 7.90 3.45
CA ILE A 156 -0.16 9.11 2.79
C ILE A 156 -1.32 9.83 2.09
N GLN A 157 -2.18 9.12 1.37
CA GLN A 157 -3.34 9.73 0.69
C GLN A 157 -4.36 10.34 1.67
N GLY A 158 -4.43 9.83 2.91
CA GLY A 158 -5.27 10.37 3.98
C GLY A 158 -4.60 11.44 4.85
N GLY A 159 -3.40 11.91 4.51
CA GLY A 159 -2.59 12.82 5.32
C GLY A 159 -1.56 12.07 6.15
N GLY A 160 -2.01 11.30 7.14
CA GLY A 160 -1.15 10.41 7.92
C GLY A 160 -0.45 11.08 9.11
N PHE A 161 -1.05 10.93 10.28
CA PHE A 161 -0.51 11.44 11.54
C PHE A 161 0.23 10.32 12.30
N GLY A 162 1.37 10.67 12.89
CA GLY A 162 2.18 9.76 13.72
C GLY A 162 2.87 10.48 14.88
N SER A 163 3.70 9.73 15.63
CA SER A 163 4.30 10.19 16.89
C SER A 163 5.10 11.49 16.76
N PHE A 164 5.74 11.72 15.60
CA PHE A 164 6.54 12.91 15.36
C PHE A 164 5.85 13.95 14.47
N SER A 165 4.56 13.80 14.16
CA SER A 165 3.86 14.74 13.27
C SER A 165 3.75 16.15 13.85
N LYS A 166 3.83 16.31 15.18
CA LYS A 166 3.91 17.64 15.80
C LYS A 166 5.21 18.38 15.47
N ALA A 167 6.29 17.66 15.17
CA ALA A 167 7.59 18.23 14.84
C ALA A 167 7.84 18.30 13.33
N TYR A 168 7.43 17.27 12.58
CA TYR A 168 7.76 17.12 11.15
C TYR A 168 6.55 17.14 10.20
N GLY A 169 5.34 17.37 10.72
CA GLY A 169 4.12 17.41 9.93
C GLY A 169 3.52 16.03 9.61
N LEU A 170 2.53 16.01 8.73
CA LEU A 170 1.88 14.78 8.28
C LEU A 170 2.80 14.00 7.33
N ALA A 171 2.62 12.68 7.24
CA ALA A 171 3.34 11.84 6.30
C ALA A 171 3.18 12.34 4.84
N ALA A 172 1.97 12.81 4.49
CA ALA A 172 1.68 13.42 3.19
C ALA A 172 2.51 14.67 2.91
N ALA A 173 2.88 15.45 3.93
CA ALA A 173 3.70 16.65 3.74
C ALA A 173 5.14 16.30 3.33
N GLY A 174 5.58 15.07 3.56
CA GLY A 174 6.87 14.56 3.11
C GLY A 174 6.83 13.89 1.73
N LEU A 175 5.67 13.82 1.06
CA LEU A 175 5.58 13.23 -0.28
C LEU A 175 6.11 14.23 -1.32
N VAL A 176 7.17 13.82 -2.03
CA VAL A 176 7.84 14.68 -3.02
C VAL A 176 7.53 14.27 -4.46
N GLU A 177 7.14 13.02 -4.68
CA GLU A 177 6.77 12.47 -5.98
C GLU A 177 5.89 11.22 -5.81
N ALA A 178 4.94 11.02 -6.71
CA ALA A 178 4.16 9.79 -6.80
C ALA A 178 4.02 9.32 -8.26
N GLU A 179 4.22 8.02 -8.49
CA GLU A 179 3.77 7.34 -9.70
C GLU A 179 2.30 6.91 -9.51
N VAL A 180 1.41 7.39 -10.38
CA VAL A 180 -0.03 7.21 -10.28
C VAL A 180 -0.57 6.60 -11.57
N VAL A 181 -1.34 5.52 -11.45
CA VAL A 181 -2.15 5.00 -12.56
C VAL A 181 -3.52 5.68 -12.52
N THR A 182 -3.84 6.47 -13.53
CA THR A 182 -5.12 7.16 -13.65
C THR A 182 -6.21 6.28 -14.26
N ALA A 183 -7.48 6.69 -14.15
CA ALA A 183 -8.63 5.87 -14.60
C ALA A 183 -8.67 5.61 -16.12
N ASP A 184 -7.97 6.42 -16.92
CA ASP A 184 -7.69 6.21 -18.35
C ASP A 184 -6.60 5.16 -18.60
N GLY A 185 -6.00 4.60 -17.54
CA GLY A 185 -4.94 3.59 -17.60
C GLY A 185 -3.56 4.18 -17.91
N ALA A 186 -3.42 5.50 -17.88
CA ALA A 186 -2.12 6.15 -18.05
C ALA A 186 -1.31 6.11 -16.75
N VAL A 187 0.01 5.92 -16.87
CA VAL A 187 0.95 6.14 -15.78
C VAL A 187 1.36 7.61 -15.81
N ARG A 188 1.29 8.27 -14.67
CA ARG A 188 1.62 9.70 -14.49
C ARG A 188 2.59 9.82 -13.33
N ILE A 189 3.59 10.69 -13.48
CA ILE A 189 4.35 11.20 -12.35
C ILE A 189 3.66 12.47 -11.87
N ALA A 190 3.46 12.57 -10.56
CA ALA A 190 2.89 13.73 -9.90
C ALA A 190 3.90 14.27 -8.88
N ASN A 191 4.43 15.45 -9.14
CA ASN A 191 5.36 16.18 -8.27
C ASN A 191 5.23 17.70 -8.52
N ALA A 192 6.12 18.52 -7.96
CA ALA A 192 6.06 19.98 -8.13
C ALA A 192 6.44 20.49 -9.54
N CYS A 193 6.97 19.62 -10.40
CA CYS A 193 7.56 19.94 -11.70
C CYS A 193 6.81 19.33 -12.89
N THR A 194 5.86 18.42 -12.66
CA THR A 194 5.11 17.65 -13.67
C THR A 194 3.61 17.74 -13.46
#